data_AF-A0A9E2G270-F1
#
_entry.id   AF-A0A9E2G270-F1
#
_cell.length_a   1.000
_cell.length_b   1.000
_cell.length_c   1.000
_cell.angle_alpha   90.00
_cell.angle_beta   90.00
_cell.angle_gamma   90.00
#
_symmetry.space_group_name_H-M   'P 1'
#
loop_
_entity.id
_entity.type
_entity.pdbx_description
1 polymer ?
#
loop_
_entity_poly.entity_id
_entity_poly.type
_entity_poly.pdbx_seq_one_letter_code
_entity_poly.pdbx_strand_id
1 'polypeptide(L)'
;MKQFTFFLFFILVSGSGIGRAGAQVAGKTHLLFSAGPTTSFTPNVLEISSVENRRITGKVYLQFSIGPQGRAPQEWEKTHVLPFSATADAETGKVVFVVEVPQGIRKLRFAFSGYFFPGGGFAGVYSIDGKERGAFFSRAITKPAPQLLKEI
;
A
#
# COMPACT_ATOMS: atom_id res chain seq x y z
N MET A 1 -19.80 42.89 4.79
CA MET A 1 -20.10 41.45 5.05
C MET A 1 -19.79 40.62 3.80
N LYS A 2 -18.52 40.29 3.52
CA LYS A 2 -18.15 39.44 2.35
C LYS A 2 -16.95 38.51 2.57
N GLN A 3 -16.29 38.57 3.74
CA GLN A 3 -15.09 37.75 4.03
C GLN A 3 -15.40 36.39 4.69
N PHE A 4 -16.60 36.22 5.27
CA PHE A 4 -16.92 35.00 6.02
C PHE A 4 -17.23 33.78 5.12
N THR A 5 -17.63 34.00 3.87
CA THR A 5 -18.04 32.92 2.96
C THR A 5 -16.85 32.19 2.31
N PHE A 6 -15.68 32.83 2.20
CA PHE A 6 -14.49 32.22 1.61
C PHE A 6 -13.81 31.20 2.54
N PHE A 7 -13.87 31.41 3.86
CA PHE A 7 -13.34 30.45 4.83
C PHE A 7 -14.14 29.14 4.88
N LEU A 8 -15.46 29.22 4.70
CA LEU A 8 -16.32 28.02 4.71
C LEU A 8 -16.15 27.16 3.44
N PHE A 9 -15.82 27.78 2.30
CA PHE A 9 -15.51 27.04 1.07
C PHE A 9 -14.11 26.41 1.09
N PHE A 10 -13.12 27.02 1.74
CA PHE A 10 -11.79 26.43 1.86
C PHE A 10 -11.81 25.16 2.74
N ILE A 11 -12.56 25.16 3.85
CA ILE A 11 -12.67 24.00 4.74
C ILE A 11 -13.38 22.81 4.06
N LEU A 12 -14.33 23.05 3.15
CA LEU A 12 -15.00 21.96 2.42
C LEU A 12 -14.17 21.37 1.25
N VAL A 13 -13.23 22.12 0.69
CA VAL A 13 -12.45 21.69 -0.48
C VAL A 13 -11.15 20.97 -0.08
N SER A 14 -10.57 21.25 1.08
CA SER A 14 -9.36 20.54 1.55
C SER A 14 -9.65 19.13 2.10
N GLY A 15 -10.87 18.87 2.58
CA GLY A 15 -11.21 17.63 3.28
C GLY A 15 -11.67 16.46 2.40
N SER A 16 -11.94 16.67 1.11
CA SER A 16 -12.73 15.71 0.32
C SER A 16 -11.98 14.95 -0.78
N GLY A 17 -10.79 15.41 -1.19
CA GLY A 17 -10.01 14.74 -2.25
C GLY A 17 -9.48 13.37 -1.83
N ILE A 18 -8.89 13.28 -0.64
CA ILE A 18 -8.29 12.05 -0.10
C ILE A 18 -9.37 11.06 0.33
N GLY A 19 -10.45 11.53 0.96
CA GLY A 19 -11.58 10.69 1.34
C GLY A 19 -12.25 10.05 0.12
N ARG A 20 -12.39 10.79 -0.99
CA ARG A 20 -12.96 10.27 -2.24
C ARG A 20 -12.02 9.35 -3.00
N ALA A 21 -10.76 9.73 -3.19
CA ALA A 21 -9.77 8.88 -3.86
C ALA A 21 -9.49 7.60 -3.04
N GLY A 22 -9.40 7.73 -1.72
CA GLY A 22 -9.29 6.62 -0.76
C GLY A 22 -10.50 5.69 -0.75
N ALA A 23 -11.71 6.23 -0.76
CA ALA A 23 -12.93 5.42 -0.85
C ALA A 23 -13.03 4.65 -2.18
N GLN A 24 -12.53 5.22 -3.28
CA GLN A 24 -12.52 4.56 -4.59
C GLN A 24 -11.57 3.35 -4.66
N VAL A 25 -10.52 3.33 -3.82
CA VAL A 25 -9.50 2.28 -3.80
C VAL A 25 -9.77 1.18 -2.77
N ALA A 26 -10.74 1.38 -1.87
CA ALA A 26 -11.19 0.36 -0.92
C ALA A 26 -11.78 -0.87 -1.63
N GLY A 27 -11.38 -2.05 -1.17
CA GLY A 27 -11.67 -3.37 -1.73
C GLY A 27 -11.05 -3.65 -3.10
N LYS A 28 -10.21 -2.75 -3.63
CA LYS A 28 -9.94 -2.71 -5.06
C LYS A 28 -8.50 -2.39 -5.43
N THR A 29 -7.49 -2.50 -4.57
CA THR A 29 -6.12 -2.06 -4.93
C THR A 29 -5.16 -3.22 -5.06
N HIS A 30 -4.27 -3.15 -6.05
CA HIS A 30 -3.17 -4.10 -6.21
C HIS A 30 -1.91 -3.35 -6.55
N LEU A 31 -0.95 -3.37 -5.63
CA LEU A 31 0.40 -2.90 -5.86
C LEU A 31 1.15 -3.90 -6.77
N LEU A 32 2.07 -3.38 -7.55
CA LEU A 32 3.09 -4.14 -8.24
C LEU A 32 4.43 -3.50 -7.86
N PHE A 33 5.19 -4.19 -7.04
CA PHE A 33 6.58 -3.82 -6.75
C PHE A 33 7.36 -5.09 -6.45
N SER A 34 8.61 -5.16 -6.91
CA SER A 34 9.55 -6.13 -6.37
C SER A 34 9.94 -5.66 -4.98
N ALA A 35 10.04 -6.57 -4.01
CA ALA A 35 10.41 -6.24 -2.65
C ALA A 35 11.55 -7.17 -2.22
N GLY A 36 12.77 -6.65 -2.14
CA GLY A 36 13.95 -7.39 -1.69
C GLY A 36 14.98 -7.70 -2.81
N PRO A 37 16.09 -8.40 -2.48
CA PRO A 37 17.18 -8.73 -3.40
C PRO A 37 16.81 -9.85 -4.40
N THR A 38 15.53 -10.01 -4.71
CA THR A 38 15.03 -11.14 -5.49
C THR A 38 15.15 -10.85 -6.98
N THR A 39 15.63 -11.84 -7.73
CA THR A 39 15.71 -11.84 -9.20
C THR A 39 14.36 -12.07 -9.87
N SER A 40 13.27 -12.11 -9.10
CA SER A 40 11.95 -12.56 -9.52
C SER A 40 10.93 -11.42 -9.44
N PHE A 41 10.23 -11.22 -10.57
CA PHE A 41 9.18 -10.23 -10.82
C PHE A 41 7.85 -10.55 -10.09
N THR A 42 7.89 -11.29 -8.99
CA THR A 42 6.67 -11.68 -8.28
C THR A 42 5.97 -10.44 -7.70
N PRO A 43 4.70 -10.20 -8.06
CA PRO A 43 3.96 -9.01 -7.63
C PRO A 43 3.56 -9.10 -6.16
N ASN A 44 3.78 -8.02 -5.41
CA ASN A 44 3.27 -7.86 -4.05
C ASN A 44 1.99 -7.04 -4.04
N VAL A 45 0.91 -7.54 -3.41
CA VAL A 45 -0.42 -6.93 -3.49
C VAL A 45 -0.73 -6.07 -2.25
N LEU A 46 -1.45 -4.96 -2.42
CA LEU A 46 -1.95 -4.09 -1.33
C LEU A 46 -3.46 -4.00 -1.38
N GLU A 47 -4.12 -4.73 -0.51
CA GLU A 47 -5.57 -4.66 -0.36
C GLU A 47 -5.92 -3.57 0.65
N ILE A 48 -6.55 -2.48 0.20
CA ILE A 48 -7.13 -1.48 1.10
C ILE A 48 -8.54 -1.97 1.45
N SER A 49 -8.84 -2.24 2.71
CA SER A 49 -10.16 -2.75 3.12
C SER A 49 -11.14 -1.62 3.42
N SER A 50 -10.68 -0.52 4.04
CA SER A 50 -11.52 0.63 4.35
C SER A 50 -10.74 1.94 4.34
N VAL A 51 -11.45 3.03 4.02
CA VAL A 51 -10.97 4.40 4.22
C VAL A 51 -12.07 5.23 4.88
N GLU A 52 -11.83 5.66 6.11
CA GLU A 52 -12.78 6.42 6.92
C GLU A 52 -12.04 7.57 7.61
N ASN A 53 -12.52 8.81 7.47
CA ASN A 53 -11.94 9.98 8.15
C ASN A 53 -10.40 10.09 8.03
N ARG A 54 -9.86 9.82 6.83
CA ARG A 54 -8.41 9.76 6.50
C ARG A 54 -7.65 8.56 7.08
N ARG A 55 -8.30 7.73 7.90
CA ARG A 55 -7.76 6.45 8.34
C ARG A 55 -7.94 5.42 7.23
N ILE A 56 -6.87 4.70 6.93
CA ILE A 56 -6.83 3.65 5.93
C ILE A 56 -6.49 2.37 6.68
N THR A 57 -7.20 1.29 6.38
CA THR A 57 -6.87 -0.04 6.89
C THR A 57 -6.87 -1.06 5.76
N GLY A 58 -6.08 -2.10 5.89
CA GLY A 58 -5.97 -3.10 4.83
C GLY A 58 -4.98 -4.21 5.15
N LYS A 59 -4.58 -4.93 4.10
CA LYS A 59 -3.59 -6.00 4.13
C LYS A 59 -2.54 -5.79 3.04
N VAL A 60 -1.29 -6.11 3.36
CA VAL A 60 -0.21 -6.24 2.39
C VAL A 60 0.09 -7.71 2.21
N TYR A 61 0.12 -8.17 0.97
CA TYR A 61 0.52 -9.50 0.56
C TYR A 61 1.95 -9.40 0.04
N LEU A 62 2.90 -9.85 0.86
CA LEU A 62 4.32 -9.84 0.53
C LEU A 62 4.78 -11.25 0.16
N GLN A 63 5.20 -11.45 -1.08
CA GLN A 63 5.71 -12.72 -1.59
C GLN A 63 7.21 -12.62 -1.85
N PHE A 64 7.98 -13.44 -1.15
CA PHE A 64 9.43 -13.49 -1.26
C PHE A 64 9.81 -14.70 -2.12
N SER A 65 9.55 -14.60 -3.42
CA SER A 65 9.94 -15.66 -4.35
C SER A 65 11.46 -15.72 -4.47
N ILE A 66 12.02 -16.90 -4.23
CA ILE A 66 13.34 -17.27 -4.70
C ILE A 66 13.07 -18.24 -5.86
N GLY A 67 13.62 -17.97 -7.05
CA GLY A 67 13.42 -18.80 -8.26
C GLY A 67 13.73 -20.29 -8.02
N PRO A 68 13.50 -21.18 -9.01
CA PRO A 68 13.36 -22.62 -8.78
C PRO A 68 14.51 -23.19 -7.94
N GLN A 69 14.23 -23.42 -6.66
CA GLN A 69 15.12 -24.12 -5.76
C GLN A 69 14.51 -25.50 -5.52
N GLY A 70 15.30 -26.56 -5.68
CA GLY A 70 14.89 -27.93 -5.38
C GLY A 70 14.67 -28.22 -3.89
N ARG A 71 14.26 -27.21 -3.10
CA ARG A 71 13.98 -27.30 -1.67
C ARG A 71 12.64 -26.67 -1.34
N ALA A 72 12.03 -27.14 -0.25
CA ALA A 72 10.84 -26.51 0.30
C ALA A 72 11.14 -25.07 0.73
N PRO A 73 10.22 -24.12 0.49
CA PRO A 73 10.39 -22.73 0.90
C PRO A 73 10.42 -22.60 2.43
N GLN A 74 11.32 -21.77 2.94
CA GLN A 74 11.36 -21.39 4.35
C GLN A 74 10.15 -20.53 4.73
N GLU A 75 9.80 -20.45 6.01
CA GLU A 75 8.63 -19.66 6.47
C GLU A 75 8.69 -18.19 6.03
N TRP A 76 9.87 -17.58 5.99
CA TRP A 76 10.02 -16.19 5.53
C TRP A 76 9.86 -16.05 4.01
N GLU A 77 10.04 -17.12 3.24
CA GLU A 77 9.93 -17.17 1.77
C GLU A 77 8.47 -17.34 1.31
N LYS A 78 7.57 -17.74 2.21
CA LYS A 78 6.13 -17.86 1.94
C LYS A 78 5.48 -16.48 1.79
N THR A 79 4.29 -16.44 1.19
CA THR A 79 3.48 -15.21 1.13
C THR A 79 3.01 -14.81 2.53
N HIS A 80 3.37 -13.61 2.95
CA HIS A 80 2.92 -13.01 4.21
C HIS A 80 1.71 -12.12 3.96
N VAL A 81 0.65 -12.31 4.74
CA VAL A 81 -0.53 -11.46 4.71
C VAL A 81 -0.55 -10.63 5.99
N LEU A 82 -0.12 -9.38 5.89
CA LEU A 82 0.12 -8.52 7.04
C LEU A 82 -0.91 -7.39 7.09
N PRO A 83 -1.67 -7.24 8.19
CA PRO A 83 -2.56 -6.10 8.33
C PRO A 83 -1.74 -4.81 8.44
N PHE A 84 -2.27 -3.72 7.91
CA PHE A 84 -1.72 -2.38 8.12
C PHE A 84 -2.81 -1.37 8.45
N SER A 85 -2.40 -0.29 9.11
CA SER A 85 -3.20 0.92 9.25
C SER A 85 -2.33 2.13 8.94
N ALA A 86 -2.93 3.12 8.30
CA ALA A 86 -2.29 4.37 7.95
C ALA A 86 -3.25 5.54 8.21
N THR A 87 -2.68 6.73 8.33
CA THR A 87 -3.44 7.97 8.28
C THR A 87 -2.88 8.81 7.15
N ALA A 88 -3.77 9.34 6.30
CA ALA A 88 -3.37 10.28 5.27
C ALA A 88 -3.17 11.68 5.88
N ASP A 89 -2.06 12.31 5.52
CA ASP A 89 -1.77 13.70 5.84
C ASP A 89 -2.86 14.61 5.25
N ALA A 90 -3.35 15.58 6.03
CA ALA A 90 -4.47 16.42 5.64
C ALA A 90 -4.11 17.45 4.57
N GLU A 91 -2.87 17.94 4.60
CA GLU A 91 -2.42 19.02 3.73
C GLU A 91 -1.86 18.46 2.43
N THR A 92 -1.07 17.39 2.52
CA THR A 92 -0.35 16.83 1.39
C THR A 92 -1.00 15.58 0.81
N GLY A 93 -1.93 14.94 1.55
CA GLY A 93 -2.50 13.64 1.14
C GLY A 93 -1.53 12.47 1.15
N LYS A 94 -0.38 12.64 1.82
CA LYS A 94 0.65 11.61 1.91
C LYS A 94 0.18 10.50 2.84
N VAL A 95 0.36 9.26 2.43
CA VAL A 95 0.06 8.07 3.23
C VAL A 95 1.37 7.38 3.54
N VAL A 96 1.58 7.06 4.82
CA VAL A 96 2.73 6.28 5.28
C VAL A 96 2.24 5.12 6.14
N PHE A 97 2.77 3.93 5.90
CA PHE A 97 2.53 2.76 6.76
C PHE A 97 3.74 1.84 6.81
N VAL A 98 3.77 1.01 7.85
CA VAL A 98 4.85 0.06 8.12
C VAL A 98 4.26 -1.32 8.35
N VAL A 99 4.91 -2.34 7.80
CA VAL A 99 4.64 -3.74 8.13
C VAL A 99 5.94 -4.45 8.50
N GLU A 100 5.86 -5.35 9.48
CA GLU A 100 7.00 -6.14 9.94
C GLU A 100 6.82 -7.59 9.49
N VAL A 101 7.79 -8.11 8.74
CA VAL A 101 7.82 -9.51 8.28
C VAL A 101 8.77 -10.30 9.19
N PRO A 102 8.32 -11.40 9.81
CA PRO A 102 9.21 -12.29 10.52
C PRO A 102 10.22 -12.96 9.57
N GLN A 103 11.51 -12.83 9.86
CA GLN A 103 12.61 -13.49 9.15
C GLN A 103 13.50 -14.23 10.16
N GLY A 104 13.04 -15.41 10.58
CA GLY A 104 13.69 -16.17 11.67
C GLY A 104 13.64 -15.39 12.98
N ILE A 105 14.80 -15.12 13.58
CA ILE A 105 14.92 -14.36 14.84
C ILE A 105 14.85 -12.83 14.65
N ARG A 106 14.93 -12.34 13.40
CA ARG A 106 14.85 -10.91 13.08
C ARG A 106 13.51 -10.59 12.45
N LYS A 107 13.14 -9.31 12.46
CA LYS A 107 12.02 -8.78 11.69
C LYS A 107 12.55 -7.84 10.61
N LEU A 108 12.09 -8.02 9.39
CA LEU A 108 12.31 -7.06 8.31
C LEU A 108 11.22 -6.00 8.37
N ARG A 109 11.63 -4.73 8.42
CA ARG A 109 10.70 -3.60 8.48
C ARG A 109 10.51 -3.01 7.09
N PHE A 110 9.32 -3.18 6.53
CA PHE A 110 8.93 -2.55 5.27
C PHE A 110 8.17 -1.27 5.59
N ALA A 111 8.68 -0.13 5.13
CA ALA A 111 7.99 1.16 5.24
C ALA A 111 7.61 1.66 3.85
N PHE A 112 6.34 2.02 3.70
CA PHE A 112 5.74 2.49 2.46
C PHE A 112 5.33 3.95 2.63
N SER A 113 5.61 4.76 1.62
CA SER A 113 5.25 6.18 1.59
C SER A 113 4.77 6.54 0.19
N GLY A 114 3.54 7.05 0.07
CA GLY A 114 2.97 7.36 -1.23
C GLY A 114 1.75 8.25 -1.18
N TYR A 115 1.08 8.37 -2.33
CA TYR A 115 -0.10 9.20 -2.54
C TYR A 115 -1.14 8.43 -3.36
N PHE A 116 -2.42 8.71 -3.09
CA PHE A 116 -3.48 8.32 -4.01
C PHE A 116 -3.47 9.25 -5.22
N PHE A 117 -3.72 8.72 -6.41
CA PHE A 117 -3.77 9.50 -7.64
C PHE A 117 -5.16 9.46 -8.30
N PRO A 118 -5.53 10.48 -9.10
CA PRO A 118 -6.78 10.51 -9.85
C PRO A 118 -6.88 9.30 -10.79
N GLY A 119 -7.96 8.53 -10.69
CA GLY A 119 -8.16 7.30 -11.47
C GLY A 119 -8.20 6.00 -10.65
N GLY A 120 -7.99 6.09 -9.34
CA GLY A 120 -8.04 4.94 -8.44
C GLY A 120 -6.73 4.17 -8.46
N GLY A 121 -5.92 4.40 -7.43
CA GLY A 121 -4.66 3.69 -7.22
C GLY A 121 -3.75 4.44 -6.25
N PHE A 122 -2.61 3.83 -5.93
CA PHE A 122 -1.66 4.32 -4.93
C PHE A 122 -0.23 4.11 -5.41
N ALA A 123 0.57 5.18 -5.42
CA ALA A 123 1.95 5.17 -5.92
C ALA A 123 2.91 5.84 -4.94
N GLY A 124 4.15 5.39 -4.90
CA GLY A 124 5.11 5.90 -3.93
C GLY A 124 6.44 5.16 -3.93
N VAL A 125 7.13 5.23 -2.80
CA VAL A 125 8.41 4.58 -2.56
C VAL A 125 8.33 3.68 -1.33
N TYR A 126 9.10 2.60 -1.34
CA TYR A 126 9.24 1.73 -0.19
C TYR A 126 10.70 1.58 0.23
N SER A 127 10.89 1.37 1.52
CA SER A 127 12.18 1.10 2.15
C SER A 127 12.12 -0.17 2.96
N ILE A 128 13.27 -0.85 3.07
CA ILE A 128 13.47 -2.03 3.90
C ILE A 128 14.58 -1.69 4.89
N ASP A 129 14.28 -1.78 6.18
CA ASP A 129 15.16 -1.44 7.29
C ASP A 129 15.77 -0.03 7.16
N GLY A 130 14.95 0.93 6.74
CA GLY A 130 15.33 2.34 6.59
C GLY A 130 16.09 2.68 5.30
N LYS A 131 16.43 1.69 4.46
CA LYS A 131 17.04 1.93 3.14
C LYS A 131 15.98 1.88 2.05
N GLU A 132 15.84 2.96 1.28
CA GLU A 132 14.97 2.98 0.09
C GLU A 132 15.38 1.88 -0.89
N ARG A 133 14.40 1.16 -1.40
CA ARG A 133 14.62 0.01 -2.29
C ARG A 133 13.99 0.18 -3.66
N GLY A 134 12.94 0.99 -3.77
CA GLY A 134 12.37 1.34 -5.06
C GLY A 134 11.05 2.06 -4.95
N ALA A 135 10.51 2.35 -6.13
CA ALA A 135 9.15 2.86 -6.29
C ALA A 135 8.15 1.70 -6.40
N PHE A 136 6.91 1.99 -6.07
CA PHE A 136 5.78 1.11 -6.29
C PHE A 136 4.64 1.87 -6.97
N PHE A 137 3.82 1.12 -7.69
CA PHE A 137 2.58 1.63 -8.26
C PHE A 137 1.49 0.58 -8.08
N SER A 138 0.29 1.02 -7.70
CA SER A 138 -0.91 0.19 -7.69
C SER A 138 -1.97 0.84 -8.52
N ARG A 139 -2.71 -0.01 -9.23
CA ARG A 139 -3.95 0.37 -9.88
C ARG A 139 -5.13 -0.20 -9.11
N ALA A 140 -6.27 0.46 -9.21
CA ALA A 140 -7.50 -0.11 -8.74
C ALA A 140 -7.95 -1.27 -9.65
N ILE A 141 -8.09 -2.48 -9.11
CA ILE A 141 -8.68 -3.67 -9.74
C ILE A 141 -9.68 -4.29 -8.76
N THR A 142 -10.88 -4.62 -9.24
CA THR A 142 -11.97 -5.22 -8.45
C THR A 142 -11.81 -6.71 -8.17
N LYS A 143 -10.77 -7.37 -8.70
CA LYS A 143 -10.54 -8.79 -8.44
C LYS A 143 -9.97 -8.99 -7.02
N PRO A 144 -10.37 -10.07 -6.31
CA PRO A 144 -9.77 -10.45 -5.03
C PRO A 144 -8.26 -10.69 -5.14
N ALA A 145 -7.49 -10.27 -4.12
CA ALA A 145 -6.05 -10.49 -4.06
C ALA A 145 -5.61 -11.96 -4.29
N PRO A 146 -6.28 -12.98 -3.69
CA PRO A 146 -5.92 -14.38 -3.92
C PRO A 146 -6.12 -14.86 -5.36
N GLN A 147 -7.02 -14.25 -6.12
CA GLN A 147 -7.21 -14.57 -7.54
C GLN A 147 -6.12 -13.93 -8.39
N LEU A 148 -5.75 -12.69 -8.08
CA LEU A 148 -4.70 -11.98 -8.80
C LEU A 148 -3.31 -12.60 -8.59
N LEU A 149 -3.02 -13.09 -7.38
CA LEU A 149 -1.78 -13.84 -7.12
C LEU A 149 -1.68 -15.17 -7.89
N LYS A 150 -2.79 -15.68 -8.46
CA LYS A 150 -2.81 -16.89 -9.31
C LYS A 150 -2.70 -16.59 -10.80
N GLU A 151 -3.01 -15.36 -11.21
CA GLU A 151 -3.04 -14.92 -12.62
C GLU A 151 -1.69 -14.33 -13.08
N ILE A 152 -0.75 -14.12 -12.17
CA ILE A 152 0.57 -13.52 -12.42
C ILE A 152 1.65 -14.57 -12.15
#